data_AF-A0A6P2EL52-F1
#
_entry.id   AF-A0A6P2EL52-F1
#
_cell.length_a   1.000
_cell.length_b   1.000
_cell.length_c   1.000
_cell.angle_alpha   90.00
_cell.angle_beta   90.00
_cell.angle_gamma   90.00
#
_symmetry.space_group_name_H-M   'P 1'
#
loop_
_entity.id
_entity.type
_entity.pdbx_description
1 polymer ?
#
loop_
_entity_poly.entity_id
_entity_poly.type
_entity_poly.pdbx_seq_one_letter_code
_entity_poly.pdbx_strand_id
1 'polypeptide(L)'
;MGAVLKFQPDTTLAELEEQLRIAKVMEATARDMRIAVEDQILTHFTAPETGEGSKTEGAVSVAWKVTRKVDTDALQAAWQGLGPNAQKAFRWKADTDLKQLRALQDLDADSYAAAAKFITTTPAKPAITLKESDGKQA
;
A
#
# COMPACT_ATOMS: atom_id res chain seq x y z
N MET A 1 -18.88 24.94 1.36
CA MET A 1 -19.77 24.05 2.15
C MET A 1 -19.65 22.65 1.57
N GLY A 2 -19.03 21.70 2.27
CA GLY A 2 -19.01 20.31 1.83
C GLY A 2 -20.38 19.69 2.07
N ALA A 3 -21.09 19.32 1.01
CA ALA A 3 -22.34 18.58 1.15
C ALA A 3 -22.01 17.21 1.76
N VAL A 4 -22.54 16.95 2.96
CA VAL A 4 -22.50 15.61 3.55
C VAL A 4 -23.53 14.77 2.81
N LEU A 5 -23.07 13.76 2.07
CA LEU A 5 -23.95 12.76 1.47
C LEU A 5 -24.74 12.06 2.59
N LYS A 6 -26.04 12.34 2.65
CA LYS A 6 -26.96 11.66 3.58
C LYS A 6 -27.49 10.43 2.87
N PHE A 7 -27.14 9.24 3.37
CA PHE A 7 -27.65 7.98 2.83
C PHE A 7 -29.05 7.71 3.39
N GLN A 8 -30.00 7.37 2.51
CA GLN A 8 -31.35 6.93 2.88
C GLN A 8 -31.43 5.39 2.82
N PRO A 9 -32.28 4.75 3.65
CA PRO A 9 -32.34 3.30 3.76
C PRO A 9 -32.68 2.56 2.45
N ASP A 10 -33.31 3.23 1.48
CA ASP A 10 -33.73 2.65 0.20
C ASP A 10 -32.88 3.09 -1.01
N THR A 11 -31.65 3.56 -0.79
CA THR A 11 -30.76 3.99 -1.89
C THR A 11 -30.44 2.81 -2.81
N THR A 12 -30.78 2.94 -4.10
CA THR A 12 -30.55 1.91 -5.11
C THR A 12 -29.07 1.75 -5.46
N LEU A 13 -28.70 0.61 -6.05
CA LEU A 13 -27.32 0.39 -6.51
C LEU A 13 -26.87 1.45 -7.52
N ALA A 14 -27.74 1.84 -8.46
CA ALA A 14 -27.42 2.86 -9.47
C ALA A 14 -27.16 4.24 -8.82
N GLU A 15 -27.91 4.59 -7.78
CA GLU A 15 -27.66 5.82 -7.02
C GLU A 15 -26.35 5.74 -6.24
N LEU A 16 -26.02 4.59 -5.64
CA LEU A 16 -24.75 4.37 -4.95
C LEU A 16 -23.55 4.39 -5.91
N GLU A 17 -23.71 3.92 -7.14
CA GLU A 17 -22.69 4.00 -8.18
C GLU A 17 -22.36 5.45 -8.55
N GLU A 18 -23.39 6.27 -8.79
CA GLU A 18 -23.22 7.69 -9.09
C GLU A 18 -22.62 8.45 -7.91
N GLN A 19 -23.11 8.20 -6.69
CA GLN A 19 -22.54 8.80 -5.48
C GLN A 19 -21.06 8.40 -5.29
N LEU A 20 -20.70 7.14 -5.55
CA LEU A 20 -19.31 6.69 -5.46
C LEU A 20 -18.44 7.31 -6.55
N ARG A 21 -18.97 7.54 -7.76
CA ARG A 21 -18.27 8.27 -8.83
C ARG A 21 -17.99 9.72 -8.42
N ILE A 22 -19.00 10.43 -7.92
CA ILE A 22 -18.85 11.80 -7.40
C ILE A 22 -17.82 11.84 -6.26
N ALA A 23 -17.93 10.92 -5.30
CA ALA A 23 -17.01 10.85 -4.17
C ALA A 23 -15.55 10.64 -4.61
N LYS A 24 -15.30 9.78 -5.62
CA LYS A 24 -13.96 9.57 -6.19
C LYS A 24 -13.39 10.83 -6.86
N VAL A 25 -14.21 11.57 -7.59
CA VAL A 25 -13.80 12.84 -8.22
C VAL A 25 -13.46 13.90 -7.15
N MET A 26 -14.30 14.00 -6.12
CA MET A 26 -14.06 14.90 -4.99
C MET A 26 -12.79 14.52 -4.22
N GLU A 27 -12.57 13.23 -3.97
CA GLU A 27 -11.34 12.74 -3.33
C GLU A 27 -10.12 13.07 -4.18
N ALA A 28 -10.19 12.90 -5.50
CA ALA A 28 -9.10 13.23 -6.39
C ALA A 28 -8.76 14.71 -6.37
N THR A 29 -9.78 15.56 -6.49
CA THR A 29 -9.60 17.01 -6.45
C THR A 29 -9.00 17.46 -5.11
N ALA A 30 -9.50 16.92 -3.99
CA ALA A 30 -8.98 17.23 -2.65
C ALA A 30 -7.53 16.78 -2.48
N ARG A 31 -7.17 15.61 -3.01
CA ARG A 31 -5.80 15.09 -3.00
C ARG A 31 -4.86 15.99 -3.79
N ASP A 32 -5.26 16.40 -5.00
CA ASP A 32 -4.44 17.22 -5.88
C ASP A 32 -4.21 18.61 -5.28
N MET A 33 -5.26 19.21 -4.69
CA MET A 33 -5.14 20.46 -3.94
C MET A 33 -4.18 20.31 -2.74
N ARG A 34 -4.30 19.21 -1.97
CA ARG A 34 -3.40 18.95 -0.84
C ARG A 34 -1.95 18.85 -1.31
N ILE A 35 -1.68 18.05 -2.34
CA ILE A 35 -0.32 17.87 -2.88
C ILE A 35 0.26 19.20 -3.37
N ALA A 36 -0.52 20.01 -4.10
CA ALA A 36 -0.04 21.32 -4.56
C ALA A 36 0.34 22.26 -3.40
N VAL A 37 -0.40 22.22 -2.29
CA VAL A 37 -0.06 22.98 -1.07
C VAL A 37 1.17 22.38 -0.37
N GLU A 38 1.26 21.06 -0.26
CA GLU A 38 2.44 20.36 0.29
C GLU A 38 3.72 20.70 -0.49
N ASP A 39 3.64 20.72 -1.82
CA ASP A 39 4.76 21.10 -2.69
C ASP A 39 5.18 22.56 -2.47
N GLN A 40 4.22 23.49 -2.35
CA GLN A 40 4.52 24.88 -2.02
C GLN A 40 5.18 25.00 -0.64
N ILE A 41 4.67 24.27 0.37
CA ILE A 41 5.28 24.22 1.71
C ILE A 41 6.73 23.74 1.61
N LEU A 42 7.03 22.69 0.85
CA LEU A 42 8.38 22.16 0.70
C LEU A 42 9.38 23.19 0.15
N THR A 43 8.94 24.16 -0.66
CA THR A 43 9.82 25.22 -1.16
C THR A 43 10.40 26.12 -0.05
N HIS A 44 9.79 26.14 1.13
CA HIS A 44 10.26 26.89 2.30
C HIS A 44 11.28 26.10 3.15
N PHE A 45 11.52 24.83 2.85
CA PHE A 45 12.40 23.97 3.64
C PHE A 45 13.64 23.55 2.83
N THR A 46 14.82 23.73 3.42
CA THR A 46 16.06 23.17 2.88
C THR A 46 16.23 21.74 3.37
N ALA A 47 16.40 20.79 2.45
CA ALA A 47 16.70 19.41 2.79
C ALA A 47 18.08 19.29 3.48
N PRO A 48 18.25 18.37 4.45
CA PRO A 48 19.55 18.13 5.07
C PRO A 48 20.53 17.50 4.07
N GLU A 49 21.81 17.82 4.18
CA GLU A 49 22.88 17.26 3.30
C GLU A 49 22.96 15.73 3.37
N THR A 50 22.63 15.15 4.52
CA THR A 50 22.58 13.71 4.74
C THR A 50 21.45 13.02 3.97
N GLY A 51 20.48 13.79 3.44
CA GLY A 51 19.25 13.27 2.84
C GLY A 51 18.24 12.68 3.82
N GLU A 52 18.55 12.65 5.12
CA GLU A 52 17.72 12.09 6.18
C GLU A 52 17.64 13.08 7.36
N GLY A 53 16.43 13.35 7.85
CA GLY A 53 16.22 14.24 8.98
C GLY A 53 14.79 14.81 9.03
N SER A 54 14.54 15.71 9.98
CA SER A 54 13.25 16.40 10.08
C SER A 54 13.44 17.85 10.52
N LYS A 55 12.56 18.73 10.04
CA LYS A 55 12.52 20.14 10.43
C LYS A 55 11.08 20.55 10.70
N THR A 56 10.87 21.30 11.78
CA THR A 56 9.55 21.81 12.19
C THR A 56 9.57 23.32 12.24
N GLU A 57 8.58 23.95 11.59
CA GLU A 57 8.34 25.39 11.62
C GLU A 57 6.85 25.65 11.88
N GLY A 58 6.54 26.30 13.00
CA GLY A 58 5.15 26.51 13.43
C GLY A 58 4.40 25.19 13.60
N ALA A 59 3.30 25.03 12.86
CA ALA A 59 2.48 23.82 12.86
C ALA A 59 2.90 22.77 11.80
N VAL A 60 3.94 23.06 11.00
CA VAL A 60 4.37 22.19 9.89
C VAL A 60 5.64 21.45 10.29
N SER A 61 5.67 20.13 10.06
CA SER A 61 6.87 19.31 10.18
C SER A 61 7.13 18.57 8.87
N VAL A 62 8.34 18.73 8.32
CA VAL A 62 8.82 18.04 7.12
C VAL A 62 9.86 17.01 7.55
N ALA A 63 9.71 15.77 7.09
CA ALA A 63 10.65 14.70 7.34
C ALA A 63 11.19 14.14 6.02
N TRP A 64 12.51 14.20 5.84
CA TRP A 64 13.22 13.54 4.75
C TRP A 64 13.62 12.15 5.21
N LYS A 65 13.22 11.14 4.44
CA LYS A 65 13.48 9.73 4.74
C LYS A 65 14.18 9.10 3.56
N VAL A 66 15.17 8.27 3.85
CA VAL A 66 15.82 7.44 2.85
C VAL A 66 15.27 6.02 2.92
N THR A 67 15.02 5.42 1.76
CA THR A 67 14.62 4.02 1.67
C THR A 67 15.85 3.18 1.37
N ARG A 68 16.17 2.24 2.27
CA ARG A 68 17.20 1.23 2.07
C ARG A 68 16.49 -0.06 1.65
N LYS A 69 16.70 -0.50 0.41
CA LYS A 69 16.13 -1.76 -0.10
C LYS A 69 17.16 -2.87 0.04
N VAL A 70 16.72 -4.03 0.51
CA VAL A 70 17.55 -5.23 0.55
C VAL A 70 17.39 -5.94 -0.79
N ASP A 71 18.51 -6.29 -1.41
CA ASP A 71 18.54 -7.28 -2.49
C ASP A 71 18.50 -8.67 -1.84
N THR A 72 17.30 -9.25 -1.77
CA THR A 72 17.06 -10.51 -1.06
C THR A 72 17.80 -11.67 -1.70
N ASP A 73 17.85 -11.73 -3.03
CA ASP A 73 18.47 -12.84 -3.76
C ASP A 73 19.99 -12.81 -3.58
N ALA A 74 20.60 -11.62 -3.70
CA ALA A 74 22.02 -11.45 -3.44
C ALA A 74 22.37 -11.73 -1.97
N LEU A 75 21.53 -11.26 -1.02
CA LEU A 75 21.73 -11.51 0.40
C LEU A 75 21.65 -13.01 0.73
N GLN A 76 20.69 -13.74 0.17
CA GLN A 76 20.55 -15.18 0.37
C GLN A 76 21.77 -15.94 -0.14
N ALA A 77 22.24 -15.61 -1.35
CA ALA A 77 23.42 -16.24 -1.94
C ALA A 77 24.70 -16.00 -1.12
N ALA A 78 24.83 -14.82 -0.48
CA ALA A 78 26.00 -14.44 0.29
C ALA A 78 25.89 -14.73 1.82
N TRP A 79 24.73 -15.16 2.31
CA TRP A 79 24.40 -15.15 3.75
C TRP A 79 25.43 -15.87 4.63
N GLN A 80 25.85 -17.06 4.20
CA GLN A 80 26.82 -17.90 4.94
C GLN A 80 28.21 -17.27 5.00
N GLY A 81 28.55 -16.37 4.06
CA GLY A 81 29.82 -15.64 4.05
C GLY A 81 29.82 -14.36 4.89
N LEU A 82 28.66 -13.92 5.39
CA LEU A 82 28.56 -12.72 6.21
C LEU A 82 28.98 -13.00 7.67
N GLY A 83 29.76 -12.10 8.25
CA GLY A 83 30.06 -12.14 9.68
C GLY A 83 28.81 -11.94 10.56
N PRO A 84 28.85 -12.36 11.84
CA PRO A 84 27.68 -12.38 12.71
C PRO A 84 27.05 -11.00 12.94
N ASN A 85 27.84 -9.94 12.96
CA ASN A 85 27.31 -8.57 13.11
C ASN A 85 26.60 -8.07 11.84
N ALA A 86 27.07 -8.48 10.65
CA ALA A 86 26.42 -8.14 9.40
C ALA A 86 25.08 -8.90 9.27
N GLN A 87 25.05 -10.18 9.64
CA GLN A 87 23.81 -10.97 9.68
C GLN A 87 22.76 -10.34 10.61
N LYS A 88 23.16 -9.82 11.78
CA LYS A 88 22.27 -9.11 12.72
C LYS A 88 21.63 -7.84 12.16
N ALA A 89 22.18 -7.25 11.09
CA ALA A 89 21.58 -6.08 10.45
C ALA A 89 20.32 -6.44 9.64
N PHE A 90 20.09 -7.73 9.36
CA PHE A 90 18.93 -8.21 8.61
C PHE A 90 17.97 -8.95 9.52
N ARG A 91 16.68 -8.68 9.37
CA ARG A 91 15.60 -9.45 10.03
C ARG A 91 14.99 -10.41 9.04
N TRP A 92 14.85 -11.66 9.44
CA TRP A 92 14.14 -12.66 8.63
C TRP A 92 12.63 -12.49 8.76
N LYS A 93 11.97 -12.44 7.61
CA LYS A 93 10.52 -12.54 7.49
C LYS A 93 10.23 -13.53 6.36
N ALA A 94 9.52 -14.61 6.67
CA ALA A 94 8.95 -15.46 5.65
C ALA A 94 7.71 -14.77 5.08
N ASP A 95 7.60 -14.75 3.76
CA ASP A 95 6.39 -14.33 3.04
C ASP A 95 5.81 -15.52 2.28
N THR A 96 4.50 -15.50 2.03
CA THR A 96 3.82 -16.64 1.42
C THR A 96 3.75 -16.43 -0.08
N ASP A 97 4.39 -17.30 -0.86
CA ASP A 97 4.10 -17.40 -2.29
C ASP A 97 2.77 -18.15 -2.48
N LEU A 98 1.69 -17.39 -2.62
CA LEU A 98 0.34 -17.94 -2.80
C LEU A 98 0.20 -18.77 -4.07
N LYS A 99 0.99 -18.51 -5.12
CA LYS A 99 0.94 -19.30 -6.35
C LYS A 99 1.49 -20.70 -6.09
N GLN A 100 2.65 -20.77 -5.45
CA GLN A 100 3.27 -22.05 -5.10
C GLN A 100 2.47 -22.81 -4.04
N LEU A 101 1.92 -22.10 -3.05
CA LEU A 101 1.07 -22.71 -2.02
C LEU A 101 -0.19 -23.37 -2.61
N ARG A 102 -0.84 -22.71 -3.59
CA ARG A 102 -1.99 -23.29 -4.30
C ARG A 102 -1.57 -24.48 -5.17
N ALA A 103 -0.44 -24.39 -5.86
CA ALA A 103 0.08 -25.51 -6.63
C ALA A 103 0.39 -26.73 -5.74
N LEU A 104 0.94 -26.51 -4.53
CA LEU A 104 1.15 -27.57 -3.55
C LEU A 104 -0.16 -28.23 -3.13
N GLN A 105 -1.23 -27.46 -2.94
CA GLN A 105 -2.54 -28.02 -2.58
C GLN A 105 -3.04 -29.05 -3.60
N ASP A 106 -2.78 -28.83 -4.89
CA ASP A 106 -3.23 -29.71 -5.98
C ASP A 106 -2.27 -30.88 -6.25
N LEU A 107 -0.95 -30.66 -6.05
CA LEU A 107 0.10 -31.61 -6.45
C LEU A 107 0.65 -32.46 -5.30
N ASP A 108 0.66 -31.92 -4.09
CA ASP A 108 1.26 -32.55 -2.90
C ASP A 108 0.56 -32.07 -1.62
N ALA A 109 -0.53 -32.77 -1.31
CA ALA A 109 -1.39 -32.46 -0.16
C ALA A 109 -0.66 -32.58 1.19
N ASP A 110 0.34 -33.47 1.31
CA ASP A 110 1.10 -33.64 2.54
C ASP A 110 2.04 -32.45 2.78
N SER A 111 2.75 -32.00 1.74
CA SER A 111 3.56 -30.78 1.79
C SER A 111 2.70 -29.54 2.05
N TYR A 112 1.51 -29.45 1.45
CA TYR A 112 0.55 -28.39 1.76
C TYR A 112 0.14 -28.41 3.24
N ALA A 113 -0.23 -29.56 3.78
CA ALA A 113 -0.64 -29.69 5.19
C ALA A 113 0.48 -29.33 6.17
N ALA A 114 1.75 -29.58 5.81
CA ALA A 114 2.90 -29.13 6.58
C ALA A 114 3.07 -27.60 6.55
N ALA A 115 2.98 -26.98 5.37
CA ALA A 115 3.09 -25.53 5.21
C ALA A 115 1.92 -24.77 5.89
N ALA A 116 0.70 -25.29 5.76
CA ALA A 116 -0.52 -24.67 6.27
C ALA A 116 -0.50 -24.43 7.79
N LYS A 117 0.27 -25.21 8.56
CA LYS A 117 0.44 -25.03 10.03
C LYS A 117 1.04 -23.68 10.41
N PHE A 118 1.74 -23.03 9.49
CA PHE A 118 2.41 -21.74 9.72
C PHE A 118 1.66 -20.55 9.09
N ILE A 119 0.47 -20.79 8.54
CA ILE A 119 -0.29 -19.79 7.78
C ILE A 119 -1.62 -19.52 8.49
N THR A 120 -1.86 -18.27 8.85
CA THR A 120 -3.16 -17.80 9.33
C THR A 120 -3.91 -17.15 8.18
N THR A 121 -5.13 -17.60 7.93
CA THR A 121 -6.01 -17.00 6.90
C THR A 121 -7.15 -16.23 7.57
N THR A 122 -7.26 -14.95 7.21
CA THR A 122 -8.35 -14.08 7.67
C THR A 122 -9.04 -13.49 6.44
N PRO A 123 -10.40 -13.45 6.39
CA PRO A 123 -11.11 -12.80 5.30
C PRO A 123 -10.69 -11.34 5.14
N ALA A 124 -10.32 -10.95 3.92
CA ALA A 124 -10.06 -9.54 3.60
C ALA A 124 -11.38 -8.78 3.41
N LYS A 125 -11.35 -7.46 3.63
CA LYS A 125 -12.47 -6.58 3.30
C LYS A 125 -12.78 -6.71 1.79
N PRO A 126 -14.06 -6.84 1.39
CA PRO A 126 -14.43 -6.82 -0.02
C PRO A 126 -13.96 -5.53 -0.71
N ALA A 127 -13.38 -5.68 -1.90
CA ALA A 127 -13.03 -4.56 -2.77
C ALA A 127 -14.24 -4.20 -3.66
N ILE A 128 -14.58 -2.90 -3.72
CA ILE A 128 -15.62 -2.36 -4.61
C ILE A 128 -14.92 -1.58 -5.72
N THR A 129 -15.14 -2.00 -6.97
CA THR A 129 -14.55 -1.37 -8.15
C THR A 129 -15.66 -0.95 -9.11
N LEU A 130 -15.67 0.32 -9.50
CA LEU A 130 -16.52 0.81 -10.59
C LEU A 130 -15.77 0.58 -11.90
N LYS A 131 -16.41 -0.08 -12.87
CA LYS A 131 -15.90 -0.18 -14.24
C LYS A 131 -16.36 1.04 -15.02
N GLU A 132 -15.50 1.59 -15.88
CA GLU A 132 -15.95 2.52 -16.90
C GLU A 132 -16.75 1.72 -17.93
N SER A 133 -18.00 2.10 -18.17
CA SER A 133 -18.76 1.55 -19.27
C SER A 133 -18.16 2.10 -20.57
N ASP A 134 -17.51 1.23 -21.37
CA ASP A 134 -17.09 1.56 -22.73
C ASP A 134 -18.31 2.11 -23.49
N GLY A 135 -18.31 3.41 -23.71
CA GLY A 135 -19.33 4.11 -24.49
C GLY A 135 -19.21 3.77 -25.97
N LYS A 136 -19.57 2.55 -26.37
CA LYS A 136 -19.88 2.23 -27.77
C LYS A 136 -21.39 2.29 -27.93
N GLN A 137 -21.92 3.51 -28.09
CA GLN A 137 -23.26 3.69 -28.65
C GLN A 137 -23.11 3.71 -30.18
N ALA A 138 -23.85 2.82 -30.83
CA ALA A 138 -23.98 2.69 -32.27
C ALA A 138 -24.96 3.73 -32.83
#